data_AF-A0A6C0IJS1-F1
#
_entry.id   AF-A0A6C0IJS1-F1
#
_cell.length_a   1.000
_cell.length_b   1.000
_cell.length_c   1.000
_cell.angle_alpha   90.00
_cell.angle_beta   90.00
_cell.angle_gamma   90.00
#
_symmetry.space_group_name_H-M   'P 1'
#
loop_
_entity.id
_entity.type
_entity.pdbx_description
1 polymer ?
#
loop_
_entity_poly.entity_id
_entity_poly.type
_entity_poly.pdbx_seq_one_letter_code
_entity_poly.pdbx_strand_id
1 'polypeptide(L)'
;MATSVDTFSSCEASNVKKIVTAKPRVLTNKKEEDNHDDKYTPDILRRRYNRFKDGHIELSEIISLTGLPIRHSNPPEDITENIVKFIIINYDNDLTCKWAKSIGKKGDIYSEKYTIESPPEVKAFTSDGPSSFGPKKKFGVIYFLDMRRWLADVFILWKVNVSNESPEWKQIKMNKSQTHEEQCEEGRRPHISWDNIHSQISDKCVKVYEGTFEGIFTQPITV
;
A
#
# COMPACT_ATOMS: atom_id res chain seq x y z
N MET A 1 -57.55 61.44 1.24
CA MET A 1 -56.35 61.86 0.50
C MET A 1 -55.47 62.67 1.43
N ALA A 2 -54.16 62.40 1.39
CA ALA A 2 -53.05 63.11 2.03
C ALA A 2 -53.01 63.16 3.57
N THR A 3 -52.25 62.22 4.12
CA THR A 3 -51.67 62.19 5.46
C THR A 3 -50.40 63.06 5.53
N SER A 4 -50.23 63.84 6.60
CA SER A 4 -48.91 64.30 7.06
C SER A 4 -48.91 64.49 8.58
N VAL A 5 -48.01 63.82 9.27
CA VAL A 5 -47.33 64.39 10.45
C VAL A 5 -46.02 63.65 10.68
N ASP A 6 -44.96 64.43 10.73
CA ASP A 6 -43.59 64.08 11.08
C ASP A 6 -43.47 63.55 12.52
N THR A 7 -42.55 62.62 12.72
CA THR A 7 -41.88 62.45 14.02
C THR A 7 -40.38 62.28 13.81
N PHE A 8 -39.62 63.22 14.37
CA PHE A 8 -38.20 63.12 14.68
C PHE A 8 -37.99 62.22 15.91
N SER A 9 -36.89 61.47 15.96
CA SER A 9 -35.85 61.58 16.99
C SER A 9 -35.15 60.24 17.30
N SER A 10 -33.84 60.25 17.01
CA SER A 10 -32.69 59.59 17.66
C SER A 10 -32.82 58.22 18.33
N CYS A 11 -31.87 57.34 18.01
CA CYS A 11 -30.84 56.86 18.95
C CYS A 11 -29.79 56.02 18.20
N GLU A 12 -28.53 56.45 18.29
CA GLU A 12 -27.36 55.72 17.81
C GLU A 12 -27.10 54.49 18.69
N ALA A 13 -26.87 53.34 18.06
CA ALA A 13 -26.28 52.18 18.71
C ALA A 13 -24.91 51.90 18.06
N SER A 14 -23.87 52.11 18.84
CA SER A 14 -22.46 51.91 18.54
C SER A 14 -22.14 50.41 18.37
N ASN A 15 -21.70 50.04 17.17
CA ASN A 15 -21.22 48.68 16.88
C ASN A 15 -19.72 48.57 17.19
N VAL A 16 -19.40 48.01 18.36
CA VAL A 16 -18.03 47.73 18.80
C VAL A 16 -17.44 46.60 17.95
N LYS A 17 -16.45 46.91 17.11
CA LYS A 17 -15.62 45.91 16.41
C LYS A 17 -14.74 45.20 17.44
N LYS A 18 -15.02 43.92 17.72
CA LYS A 18 -14.10 43.03 18.43
C LYS A 18 -12.87 42.77 17.55
N ILE A 19 -11.73 43.36 17.93
CA ILE A 19 -10.40 42.99 17.42
C ILE A 19 -10.05 41.64 18.04
N VAL A 20 -10.07 40.58 17.24
CA VAL A 20 -9.52 39.27 17.63
C VAL A 20 -8.02 39.32 17.36
N THR A 21 -7.23 39.49 18.42
CA THR A 21 -5.77 39.36 18.34
C THR A 21 -5.40 37.90 18.13
N ALA A 22 -4.90 37.58 16.92
CA ALA A 22 -4.36 36.27 16.60
C ALA A 22 -3.13 35.99 17.47
N LYS A 23 -3.16 34.87 18.21
CA LYS A 23 -1.98 34.39 18.94
C LYS A 23 -0.90 33.96 17.93
N PRO A 24 0.37 34.36 18.11
CA PRO A 24 1.45 33.94 17.23
C PRO A 24 1.63 32.42 17.34
N ARG A 25 1.49 31.74 16.20
CA ARG A 25 1.74 30.30 16.06
C ARG A 25 3.24 30.08 16.13
N VAL A 26 3.71 29.62 17.27
CA VAL A 26 5.10 29.16 17.46
C VAL A 26 5.32 27.96 16.53
N LEU A 27 5.99 28.19 15.40
CA LEU A 27 6.54 27.14 14.55
C LEU A 27 7.75 26.53 15.27
N THR A 28 7.51 25.51 16.08
CA THR A 28 8.58 24.63 16.54
C THR A 28 8.91 23.65 15.42
N ASN A 29 9.91 24.01 14.61
CA ASN A 29 10.63 23.04 13.80
C ASN A 29 11.41 22.13 14.74
N LYS A 30 10.88 20.93 15.01
CA LYS A 30 11.67 19.76 15.37
C LYS A 30 11.45 18.71 14.29
N LYS A 31 12.34 18.66 13.30
CA LYS A 31 12.63 17.38 12.64
C LYS A 31 13.45 16.59 13.66
N GLU A 32 12.76 15.84 14.52
CA GLU A 32 13.39 14.66 15.10
C GLU A 32 13.63 13.72 13.91
N GLU A 33 14.89 13.52 13.56
CA GLU A 33 15.28 12.41 12.70
C GLU A 33 14.90 11.14 13.44
N ASP A 34 13.69 10.67 13.13
CA ASP A 34 13.09 9.48 13.68
C ASP A 34 13.81 8.26 13.08
N ASN A 35 15.04 8.02 13.55
CA ASN A 35 15.84 6.87 13.15
C ASN A 35 15.37 5.65 13.95
N HIS A 36 14.09 5.32 13.82
CA HIS A 36 13.60 4.03 14.25
C HIS A 36 14.20 2.95 13.35
N ASP A 37 14.87 2.02 13.99
CA ASP A 37 15.45 0.85 13.34
C ASP A 37 14.36 -0.18 13.04
N ASP A 38 14.43 -0.81 11.86
CA ASP A 38 13.49 -1.86 11.46
C ASP A 38 13.88 -3.16 12.17
N LYS A 39 13.14 -3.48 13.22
CA LYS A 39 13.40 -4.66 14.07
C LYS A 39 12.94 -5.98 13.44
N TYR A 40 12.34 -5.98 12.25
CA TYR A 40 11.85 -7.20 11.60
C TYR A 40 12.98 -7.87 10.81
N THR A 41 13.69 -8.78 11.48
CA THR A 41 14.87 -9.47 10.96
C THR A 41 14.53 -10.65 10.02
N PRO A 42 15.51 -11.16 9.23
CA PRO A 42 15.35 -12.40 8.48
C PRO A 42 14.86 -13.57 9.32
N ASP A 43 15.37 -13.72 10.55
CA ASP A 43 14.97 -14.82 11.44
C ASP A 43 13.53 -14.70 11.92
N ILE A 44 13.04 -13.48 12.16
CA ILE A 44 11.62 -13.24 12.45
C ILE A 44 10.79 -13.65 11.23
N LEU A 45 11.20 -13.24 10.02
CA LEU A 45 10.50 -13.61 8.79
C LEU A 45 10.45 -15.13 8.60
N ARG A 46 11.58 -15.84 8.72
CA ARG A 46 11.64 -17.31 8.64
C ARG A 46 10.67 -17.98 9.61
N ARG A 47 10.69 -17.56 10.88
CA ARG A 47 9.80 -18.12 11.92
C ARG A 47 8.33 -17.87 11.62
N ARG A 48 7.99 -16.67 11.14
CA ARG A 48 6.60 -16.29 10.81
C ARG A 48 6.11 -17.01 9.57
N TYR A 49 6.93 -17.07 8.51
CA TYR A 49 6.65 -17.81 7.28
C TYR A 49 6.43 -19.30 7.53
N ASN A 50 7.35 -19.97 8.25
CA ASN A 50 7.22 -21.39 8.54
C ASN A 50 5.96 -21.70 9.35
N ARG A 51 5.64 -20.88 10.36
CA ARG A 51 4.38 -21.05 11.11
C ARG A 51 3.14 -20.92 10.22
N PHE A 52 3.13 -19.95 9.30
CA PHE A 52 2.02 -19.81 8.36
C PHE A 52 1.94 -21.00 7.40
N LYS A 53 3.08 -21.47 6.90
CA LYS A 53 3.18 -22.65 6.04
C LYS A 53 2.64 -23.90 6.71
N ASP A 54 3.10 -24.18 7.93
CA ASP A 54 2.72 -25.36 8.70
C ASP A 54 1.22 -25.36 8.97
N GLY A 55 0.66 -24.23 9.43
CA GLY A 55 -0.78 -24.11 9.67
C GLY A 55 -1.63 -24.22 8.40
N HIS A 56 -1.10 -23.81 7.25
CA HIS A 56 -1.79 -24.00 5.97
C HIS A 56 -1.81 -25.47 5.55
N ILE A 57 -0.69 -26.19 5.73
CA ILE A 57 -0.58 -27.63 5.44
C ILE A 57 -1.54 -28.40 6.36
N GLU A 58 -1.49 -28.14 7.66
CA GLU A 58 -2.38 -28.77 8.65
C GLU A 58 -3.86 -28.57 8.29
N LEU A 59 -4.27 -27.35 7.94
CA LEU A 59 -5.64 -27.08 7.51
C LEU A 59 -6.00 -27.82 6.21
N SER A 60 -5.06 -27.94 5.27
CA SER A 60 -5.27 -28.68 4.02
C SER A 60 -5.53 -30.17 4.30
N GLU A 61 -4.79 -30.76 5.23
CA GLU A 61 -4.98 -32.14 5.67
C GLU A 61 -6.35 -32.34 6.33
N ILE A 62 -6.76 -31.43 7.24
CA ILE A 62 -8.08 -31.47 7.86
C ILE A 62 -9.20 -31.41 6.82
N ILE A 63 -9.12 -30.50 5.86
CA ILE A 63 -10.10 -30.37 4.78
C ILE A 63 -10.15 -31.67 3.95
N SER A 64 -8.99 -32.22 3.60
CA SER A 64 -8.90 -33.47 2.82
C SER A 64 -9.50 -34.67 3.56
N LEU A 65 -9.29 -34.77 4.88
CA LEU A 65 -9.78 -35.89 5.70
C LEU A 65 -11.28 -35.79 6.01
N THR A 66 -11.80 -34.56 6.18
CA THR A 66 -13.15 -34.33 6.68
C THR A 66 -14.15 -33.91 5.62
N GLY A 67 -13.68 -33.38 4.48
CA GLY A 67 -14.52 -32.77 3.45
C GLY A 67 -15.15 -31.44 3.87
N LEU A 68 -14.71 -30.83 4.98
CA LEU A 68 -15.27 -29.57 5.46
C LEU A 68 -14.91 -28.40 4.52
N PRO A 69 -15.85 -27.48 4.21
CA PRO A 69 -15.61 -26.35 3.30
C PRO A 69 -14.93 -25.18 4.01
N ILE A 70 -13.79 -25.42 4.67
CA ILE A 70 -13.04 -24.39 5.38
C ILE A 70 -12.19 -23.60 4.39
N ARG A 71 -12.20 -22.26 4.51
CA ARG A 71 -11.34 -21.40 3.69
C ARG A 71 -9.99 -21.21 4.36
N HIS A 72 -8.92 -21.29 3.58
CA HIS A 72 -7.59 -20.89 4.04
C HIS A 72 -7.55 -19.40 4.36
N SER A 73 -6.76 -19.03 5.36
CA SER A 73 -6.40 -17.64 5.60
C SER A 73 -5.48 -17.12 4.50
N ASN A 74 -5.65 -15.84 4.17
CA ASN A 74 -4.68 -15.13 3.34
C ASN A 74 -3.32 -15.04 4.08
N PRO A 75 -2.20 -14.95 3.34
CA PRO A 75 -0.91 -14.65 3.94
C PRO A 75 -0.98 -13.39 4.83
N PRO A 76 -0.44 -13.46 6.06
CA PRO A 76 -0.32 -12.28 6.93
C PRO A 76 0.49 -11.16 6.28
N GLU A 77 0.04 -9.92 6.48
CA GLU A 77 0.69 -8.72 5.93
C GLU A 77 2.16 -8.61 6.32
N ASP A 78 2.50 -8.96 7.57
CA ASP A 78 3.87 -8.86 8.06
C ASP A 78 4.81 -9.82 7.31
N ILE A 79 4.31 -10.99 6.89
CA ILE A 79 5.10 -11.95 6.10
C ILE A 79 5.27 -11.42 4.68
N THR A 80 4.18 -11.01 4.03
CA THR A 80 4.23 -10.60 2.61
C THR A 80 5.01 -9.32 2.41
N GLU A 81 4.79 -8.31 3.26
CA GLU A 81 5.51 -7.03 3.18
C GLU A 81 7.00 -7.24 3.46
N ASN A 82 7.37 -8.10 4.42
CA ASN A 82 8.79 -8.35 4.70
C ASN A 82 9.48 -9.27 3.69
N ILE A 83 8.78 -10.20 3.04
CA ILE A 83 9.33 -10.92 1.86
C ILE A 83 9.74 -9.90 0.80
N VAL A 84 8.82 -8.99 0.45
CA VAL A 84 9.08 -7.94 -0.55
C VAL A 84 10.22 -7.03 -0.10
N LYS A 85 10.25 -6.60 1.17
CA LYS A 85 11.33 -5.79 1.74
C LYS A 85 12.70 -6.41 1.50
N PHE A 86 12.91 -7.66 1.90
CA PHE A 86 14.21 -8.30 1.76
C PHE A 86 14.59 -8.56 0.30
N ILE A 87 13.61 -8.87 -0.56
CA ILE A 87 13.86 -8.95 -2.00
C ILE A 87 14.32 -7.59 -2.55
N ILE A 88 13.64 -6.49 -2.21
CA ILE A 88 14.01 -5.15 -2.69
C ILE A 88 15.43 -4.78 -2.24
N ILE A 89 15.78 -5.06 -0.98
CA ILE A 89 17.12 -4.80 -0.43
C ILE A 89 18.18 -5.58 -1.23
N ASN A 90 17.95 -6.87 -1.48
CA ASN A 90 18.97 -7.78 -2.03
C ASN A 90 19.00 -7.84 -3.57
N TYR A 91 17.91 -7.47 -4.25
CA TYR A 91 17.75 -7.66 -5.70
C TYR A 91 17.32 -6.40 -6.47
N ASP A 92 16.78 -5.38 -5.81
CA ASP A 92 16.42 -4.07 -6.44
C ASP A 92 17.30 -2.91 -5.96
N ASN A 93 18.41 -3.23 -5.27
CA ASN A 93 19.43 -2.27 -4.82
C ASN A 93 18.84 -1.06 -4.08
N ASP A 94 17.91 -1.29 -3.16
CA ASP A 94 17.37 -0.26 -2.28
C ASP A 94 17.60 -0.64 -0.82
N LEU A 95 18.78 -0.26 -0.32
CA LEU A 95 19.22 -0.52 1.05
C LEU A 95 18.47 0.32 2.09
N THR A 96 17.67 1.31 1.64
CA THR A 96 16.87 2.17 2.52
C THR A 96 15.52 1.55 2.87
N CYS A 97 15.17 0.43 2.23
CA CYS A 97 13.89 -0.23 2.44
C CYS A 97 13.72 -0.71 3.88
N LYS A 98 12.64 -0.27 4.51
CA LYS A 98 12.22 -0.67 5.87
C LYS A 98 10.75 -1.04 5.87
N TRP A 99 10.34 -1.92 6.76
CA TRP A 99 8.93 -2.19 6.99
C TRP A 99 8.29 -0.97 7.66
N ALA A 100 7.36 -0.28 6.98
CA ALA A 100 6.90 1.04 7.41
C ALA A 100 6.33 1.03 8.84
N LYS A 101 5.56 0.00 9.19
CA LYS A 101 4.94 -0.17 10.51
C LYS A 101 5.98 -0.36 11.63
N SER A 102 7.12 -1.00 11.34
CA SER A 102 8.19 -1.21 12.34
C SER A 102 8.85 0.08 12.79
N ILE A 103 8.79 1.12 11.95
CA ILE A 103 9.42 2.43 12.17
C ILE A 103 8.38 3.55 12.36
N GLY A 104 7.15 3.20 12.74
CA GLY A 104 6.09 4.17 13.03
C GLY A 104 5.56 4.94 11.82
N LYS A 105 5.87 4.50 10.59
CA LYS A 105 5.38 5.11 9.34
C LYS A 105 4.12 4.42 8.83
N LYS A 106 3.36 5.15 8.01
CA LYS A 106 2.16 4.62 7.34
C LYS A 106 2.53 3.95 6.03
N GLY A 107 1.70 2.99 5.62
CA GLY A 107 1.89 2.22 4.39
C GLY A 107 2.52 0.86 4.65
N ASP A 108 2.99 0.24 3.57
CA ASP A 108 3.49 -1.14 3.59
C ASP A 108 5.01 -1.10 3.74
N ILE A 109 5.70 -0.39 2.85
CA ILE A 109 7.15 -0.24 2.83
C ILE A 109 7.53 1.24 2.86
N TYR A 110 8.61 1.54 3.58
CA TYR A 110 9.31 2.82 3.51
C TYR A 110 10.58 2.66 2.66
N SER A 111 10.87 3.66 1.84
CA SER A 111 12.11 3.78 1.06
C SER A 111 12.40 5.25 0.81
N GLU A 112 13.66 5.66 0.86
CA GLU A 112 14.09 7.04 0.58
C GLU A 112 13.95 7.40 -0.91
N LYS A 113 13.80 6.40 -1.80
CA LYS A 113 13.56 6.63 -3.23
C LYS A 113 12.17 7.23 -3.50
N TYR A 114 11.26 7.19 -2.54
CA TYR A 114 9.87 7.61 -2.69
C TYR A 114 9.45 8.59 -1.59
N THR A 115 8.47 9.43 -1.88
CA THR A 115 7.92 10.37 -0.89
C THR A 115 6.97 9.66 0.08
N ILE A 116 6.73 10.27 1.24
CA ILE A 116 5.78 9.72 2.22
C ILE A 116 4.32 9.75 1.73
N GLU A 117 4.01 10.66 0.80
CA GLU A 117 2.70 10.78 0.16
C GLU A 117 2.48 9.70 -0.91
N SER A 118 3.56 9.19 -1.51
CA SER A 118 3.54 8.17 -2.56
C SER A 118 4.52 7.04 -2.24
N PRO A 119 4.33 6.31 -1.13
CA PRO A 119 5.24 5.24 -0.74
C PRO A 119 5.11 4.03 -1.68
N PRO A 120 6.02 3.05 -1.60
CA PRO A 120 5.80 1.75 -2.21
C PRO A 120 4.56 1.04 -1.64
N GLU A 121 3.77 0.43 -2.52
CA GLU A 121 2.64 -0.44 -2.19
C GLU A 121 2.99 -1.91 -2.43
N VAL A 122 2.49 -2.82 -1.59
CA VAL A 122 2.64 -4.26 -1.76
C VAL A 122 1.28 -4.91 -2.01
N LYS A 123 1.22 -5.77 -3.02
CA LYS A 123 0.11 -6.70 -3.25
C LYS A 123 0.66 -8.11 -3.33
N ALA A 124 0.20 -8.99 -2.45
CA ALA A 124 0.53 -10.40 -2.48
C ALA A 124 -0.71 -11.23 -2.80
N PHE A 125 -0.54 -12.28 -3.59
CA PHE A 125 -1.64 -13.17 -3.98
C PHE A 125 -1.17 -14.61 -4.06
N THR A 126 -2.02 -15.53 -3.61
CA THR A 126 -1.80 -16.99 -3.62
C THR A 126 -2.72 -17.71 -4.61
N SER A 127 -3.51 -16.97 -5.39
CA SER A 127 -4.46 -17.48 -6.39
C SER A 127 -4.63 -16.47 -7.52
N ASP A 128 -5.40 -16.83 -8.56
CA ASP A 128 -5.74 -15.96 -9.68
C ASP A 128 -6.86 -14.95 -9.36
N GLY A 129 -7.29 -14.91 -8.08
CA GLY A 129 -8.27 -13.97 -7.59
C GLY A 129 -7.83 -12.50 -7.72
N PRO A 130 -8.78 -11.56 -7.74
CA PRO A 130 -8.47 -10.15 -7.92
C PRO A 130 -7.79 -9.54 -6.69
N SER A 131 -6.80 -8.68 -6.93
CA SER A 131 -6.31 -7.72 -5.95
C SER A 131 -7.25 -6.54 -5.84
N SER A 132 -7.29 -5.91 -4.66
CA SER A 132 -8.19 -4.80 -4.35
C SER A 132 -7.41 -3.51 -4.05
N PHE A 133 -7.84 -2.39 -4.63
CA PHE A 133 -7.15 -1.09 -4.55
C PHE A 133 -8.05 -0.05 -3.90
N GLY A 134 -7.57 0.67 -2.88
CA GLY A 134 -8.37 1.73 -2.29
C GLY A 134 -8.55 2.91 -3.26
N PRO A 135 -9.74 3.51 -3.41
CA PRO A 135 -9.99 4.58 -4.40
C PRO A 135 -9.12 5.82 -4.21
N LYS A 136 -8.63 6.03 -2.99
CA LYS A 136 -7.77 7.17 -2.61
C LYS A 136 -6.33 6.75 -2.29
N LYS A 137 -5.98 5.48 -2.54
CA LYS A 137 -4.66 4.95 -2.22
C LYS A 137 -3.62 5.62 -3.12
N LYS A 138 -2.58 6.18 -2.50
CA LYS A 138 -1.44 6.75 -3.19
C LYS A 138 -0.26 5.80 -3.11
N PHE A 139 0.52 5.72 -4.18
CA PHE A 139 1.76 4.96 -4.23
C PHE A 139 2.67 5.49 -5.34
N GLY A 140 3.99 5.44 -5.12
CA GLY A 140 5.00 5.84 -6.09
C GLY A 140 5.48 4.69 -6.96
N VAL A 141 5.37 3.47 -6.44
CA VAL A 141 5.63 2.19 -7.11
C VAL A 141 4.72 1.14 -6.49
N ILE A 142 4.40 0.09 -7.23
CA ILE A 142 3.66 -1.06 -6.69
C ILE A 142 4.39 -2.36 -6.99
N TYR A 143 4.49 -3.20 -5.96
CA TYR A 143 5.09 -4.51 -6.03
C TYR A 143 4.02 -5.59 -5.93
N PHE A 144 4.08 -6.56 -6.84
CA PHE A 144 3.22 -7.73 -6.88
C PHE A 144 4.02 -8.98 -6.53
N LEU A 145 3.77 -9.53 -5.35
CA LEU A 145 4.34 -10.78 -4.88
C LEU A 145 3.43 -11.94 -5.29
N ASP A 146 3.84 -12.66 -6.34
CA ASP A 146 3.20 -13.89 -6.76
C ASP A 146 3.62 -15.02 -5.83
N MET A 147 2.65 -15.49 -5.05
CA MET A 147 2.77 -16.62 -4.14
C MET A 147 1.90 -17.78 -4.58
N ARG A 148 1.46 -17.89 -5.84
CA ARG A 148 0.61 -19.01 -6.29
C ARG A 148 1.27 -20.38 -6.11
N ARG A 149 2.61 -20.41 -6.15
CA ARG A 149 3.42 -21.64 -6.02
C ARG A 149 4.27 -21.70 -4.74
N TRP A 150 3.90 -20.94 -3.72
CA TRP A 150 4.66 -20.82 -2.47
C TRP A 150 4.84 -22.13 -1.69
N LEU A 151 3.88 -23.07 -1.77
CA LEU A 151 4.03 -24.41 -1.16
C LEU A 151 5.09 -25.26 -1.87
N ALA A 152 5.29 -25.01 -3.17
CA ALA A 152 6.39 -25.57 -3.97
C ALA A 152 7.67 -24.73 -3.86
N ASP A 153 7.73 -23.80 -2.89
CA ASP A 153 8.85 -22.90 -2.64
C ASP A 153 9.25 -22.05 -3.85
N VAL A 154 8.24 -21.49 -4.54
CA VAL A 154 8.44 -20.57 -5.66
C VAL A 154 7.74 -19.25 -5.39
N PHE A 155 8.51 -18.17 -5.44
CA PHE A 155 8.07 -16.79 -5.29
C PHE A 155 8.54 -15.98 -6.48
N ILE A 156 7.68 -15.07 -6.95
CA ILE A 156 8.04 -14.11 -8.00
C ILE A 156 7.67 -12.71 -7.52
N LEU A 157 8.62 -11.78 -7.54
CA LEU A 157 8.35 -10.38 -7.28
C LEU A 157 8.38 -9.60 -8.59
N TRP A 158 7.25 -8.97 -8.90
CA TRP A 158 7.13 -8.02 -9.98
C TRP A 158 7.11 -6.60 -9.42
N LYS A 159 7.95 -5.73 -9.98
CA LYS A 159 7.92 -4.28 -9.78
C LYS A 159 7.23 -3.65 -10.96
N VAL A 160 6.18 -2.89 -10.71
CA VAL A 160 5.50 -2.12 -11.75
C VAL A 160 5.94 -0.67 -11.63
N ASN A 161 6.70 -0.18 -12.60
CA ASN A 161 7.31 1.16 -12.61
C ASN A 161 6.30 2.25 -12.99
N VAL A 162 5.19 2.30 -12.26
CA VAL A 162 4.13 3.29 -12.38
C VAL A 162 3.69 3.73 -10.99
N SER A 163 3.16 4.94 -10.90
CA SER A 163 2.54 5.48 -9.70
C SER A 163 1.02 5.43 -9.83
N ASN A 164 0.32 5.72 -8.74
CA ASN A 164 -1.14 5.85 -8.77
C ASN A 164 -1.62 7.03 -9.67
N GLU A 165 -0.73 7.95 -10.03
CA GLU A 165 -1.01 9.09 -10.92
C GLU A 165 -0.62 8.84 -12.37
N SER A 166 0.10 7.74 -12.65
CA SER A 166 0.54 7.40 -14.01
C SER A 166 -0.68 7.15 -14.92
N PRO A 167 -0.71 7.73 -16.14
CA PRO A 167 -1.78 7.48 -17.10
C PRO A 167 -1.99 5.99 -17.38
N GLU A 168 -0.89 5.22 -17.48
CA GLU A 168 -0.93 3.78 -17.73
C GLU A 168 -1.67 3.03 -16.63
N TRP A 169 -1.53 3.45 -15.37
CA TRP A 169 -2.25 2.85 -14.24
C TRP A 169 -3.72 3.24 -14.22
N LYS A 170 -4.01 4.53 -14.44
CA LYS A 170 -5.36 5.09 -14.48
C LYS A 170 -6.23 4.45 -15.56
N GLN A 171 -5.63 4.14 -16.70
CA GLN A 171 -6.33 3.61 -17.88
C GLN A 171 -6.48 2.08 -17.88
N ILE A 172 -5.94 1.35 -16.90
CA ILE A 172 -6.14 -0.11 -16.80
C ILE A 172 -7.64 -0.39 -16.73
N LYS A 173 -8.14 -1.23 -17.64
CA LYS A 173 -9.53 -1.68 -17.64
C LYS A 173 -9.74 -2.69 -16.51
N MET A 174 -10.56 -2.30 -15.54
CA MET A 174 -10.98 -3.14 -14.41
C MET A 174 -12.07 -4.13 -14.84
N ASN A 175 -12.88 -3.74 -15.81
CA ASN A 175 -13.88 -4.57 -16.47
C ASN A 175 -14.07 -4.08 -17.92
N LYS A 176 -15.07 -4.63 -18.62
CA LYS A 176 -15.32 -4.30 -20.04
C LYS A 176 -15.62 -2.82 -20.30
N SER A 177 -16.19 -2.10 -19.33
CA SER A 177 -16.60 -0.70 -19.49
C SER A 177 -15.66 0.27 -18.79
N GLN A 178 -15.26 -0.02 -17.55
CA GLN A 178 -14.62 0.94 -16.66
C GLN A 178 -13.11 0.69 -16.48
N THR A 179 -12.37 1.80 -16.44
CA THR A 179 -10.96 1.91 -16.06
C THR A 179 -10.79 1.97 -14.53
N HIS A 180 -9.53 1.94 -14.08
CA HIS A 180 -9.17 2.16 -12.68
C HIS A 180 -9.61 3.54 -12.21
N GLU A 181 -9.34 4.59 -13.00
CA GLU A 181 -9.68 5.98 -12.65
C GLU A 181 -11.19 6.18 -12.53
N GLU A 182 -11.96 5.71 -13.52
CA GLU A 182 -13.44 5.83 -13.49
C GLU A 182 -14.04 5.16 -12.24
N GLN A 183 -13.56 3.98 -11.85
CA GLN A 183 -14.03 3.34 -10.61
C GLN A 183 -13.61 4.12 -9.35
N CYS A 184 -12.41 4.69 -9.33
CA CYS A 184 -11.95 5.50 -8.20
C CYS A 184 -12.74 6.80 -8.05
N GLU A 185 -13.10 7.46 -9.16
CA GLU A 185 -13.91 8.68 -9.17
C GLU A 185 -15.34 8.43 -8.65
N GLU A 186 -15.89 7.25 -8.93
CA GLU A 186 -17.16 6.77 -8.34
C GLU A 186 -17.03 6.39 -6.85
N GLY A 187 -15.83 6.50 -6.26
CA GLY A 187 -15.54 6.07 -4.89
C GLY A 187 -15.56 4.55 -4.70
N ARG A 188 -15.58 3.78 -5.80
CA ARG A 188 -15.55 2.32 -5.77
C ARG A 188 -14.13 1.82 -5.62
N ARG A 189 -14.01 0.58 -5.16
CA ARG A 189 -12.74 -0.10 -4.97
C ARG A 189 -12.43 -0.91 -6.24
N PRO A 190 -11.38 -0.58 -7.02
CA PRO A 190 -10.98 -1.39 -8.15
C PRO A 190 -10.58 -2.80 -7.73
N HIS A 191 -11.03 -3.80 -8.50
CA HIS A 191 -10.70 -5.21 -8.32
C HIS A 191 -10.28 -5.82 -9.66
N ILE A 192 -9.06 -6.34 -9.74
CA ILE A 192 -8.51 -6.94 -10.96
C ILE A 192 -7.41 -7.95 -10.58
N SER A 193 -7.29 -9.05 -11.34
CA SER A 193 -6.22 -10.04 -11.16
C SER A 193 -4.88 -9.52 -11.66
N TRP A 194 -3.79 -10.08 -11.14
CA TRP A 194 -2.44 -9.76 -11.60
C TRP A 194 -2.28 -10.01 -13.10
N ASP A 195 -2.75 -11.16 -13.60
CA ASP A 195 -2.59 -11.51 -15.01
C ASP A 195 -3.26 -10.49 -15.95
N ASN A 196 -4.43 -9.96 -15.56
CA ASN A 196 -5.12 -8.91 -16.31
C ASN A 196 -4.42 -7.54 -16.23
N ILE A 197 -3.81 -7.20 -15.09
CA ILE A 197 -2.96 -6.00 -14.98
C ILE A 197 -1.74 -6.17 -15.89
N HIS A 198 -1.00 -7.26 -15.72
CA HIS A 198 0.24 -7.53 -16.43
C HIS A 198 0.01 -7.54 -17.95
N SER A 199 -1.09 -8.12 -18.44
CA SER A 199 -1.41 -8.12 -19.87
C SER A 199 -1.57 -6.72 -20.48
N GLN A 200 -1.97 -5.71 -19.69
CA GLN A 200 -2.25 -4.35 -20.17
C GLN A 200 -1.04 -3.42 -20.06
N ILE A 201 -0.12 -3.68 -19.12
CA ILE A 201 1.02 -2.80 -18.83
C ILE A 201 2.34 -3.58 -18.63
N SER A 202 2.50 -4.72 -19.31
CA SER A 202 3.68 -5.59 -19.17
C SER A 202 5.01 -4.89 -19.45
N ASP A 203 5.02 -3.90 -20.34
CA ASP A 203 6.19 -3.07 -20.65
C ASP A 203 6.66 -2.20 -19.48
N LYS A 204 5.79 -2.00 -18.48
CA LYS A 204 6.10 -1.30 -17.22
C LYS A 204 6.52 -2.25 -16.10
N CYS A 205 6.45 -3.55 -16.32
CA CYS A 205 6.71 -4.58 -15.32
C CYS A 205 8.14 -5.11 -15.42
N VAL A 206 8.83 -5.16 -14.29
CA VAL A 206 10.16 -5.77 -14.14
C VAL A 206 10.05 -6.92 -13.16
N LYS A 207 10.50 -8.11 -13.55
CA LYS A 207 10.67 -9.23 -12.63
C LYS A 207 11.94 -9.01 -11.82
N VAL A 208 11.78 -8.65 -10.55
CA VAL A 208 12.89 -8.35 -9.63
C VAL A 208 13.48 -9.64 -9.05
N TYR A 209 12.62 -10.64 -8.82
CA TYR A 209 13.02 -11.89 -8.21
C TYR A 209 12.17 -13.04 -8.72
N GLU A 210 12.80 -14.19 -8.91
CA GLU A 210 12.16 -15.48 -9.08
C GLU A 210 13.04 -16.53 -8.41
N GLY A 211 12.51 -17.20 -7.39
CA GLY A 211 13.28 -18.17 -6.63
C GLY A 211 12.56 -18.68 -5.39
N THR A 212 13.34 -19.30 -4.51
CA THR A 212 12.88 -19.91 -3.25
C THR A 212 12.74 -18.88 -2.14
N PHE A 213 12.13 -19.27 -1.01
CA PHE A 213 12.09 -18.41 0.16
C PHE A 213 13.50 -18.12 0.72
N GLU A 214 14.37 -19.12 0.84
CA GLU A 214 15.73 -18.88 1.35
C GLU A 214 16.62 -18.13 0.36
N GLY A 215 16.35 -18.24 -0.95
CA GLY A 215 17.05 -17.45 -1.98
C GLY A 215 16.87 -15.94 -1.81
N ILE A 216 15.84 -15.49 -1.09
CA ILE A 216 15.64 -14.07 -0.77
C ILE A 216 16.85 -13.50 -0.02
N PHE A 217 17.57 -14.31 0.75
CA PHE A 217 18.66 -13.88 1.62
C PHE A 217 20.05 -14.10 1.02
N THR A 218 20.14 -14.66 -0.19
CA THR A 218 21.41 -14.78 -0.93
C THR A 218 21.55 -13.58 -1.86
N GLN A 219 22.64 -12.81 -1.79
CA GLN A 219 22.88 -11.81 -2.82
C GLN A 219 23.17 -12.51 -4.16
N PRO A 220 22.72 -11.98 -5.30
CA PRO A 220 23.16 -12.48 -6.59
C PRO A 220 24.69 -12.36 -6.65
N ILE A 221 25.37 -13.47 -6.93
CA ILE A 221 26.81 -13.44 -7.21
C ILE A 221 26.96 -12.63 -8.49
N THR A 222 27.41 -11.38 -8.36
CA THR A 222 27.85 -10.58 -9.50
C THR A 222 29.14 -11.22 -10.01
N VAL A 223 29.03 -12.02 -11.07
CA VAL A 223 30.17 -12.55 -11.83
C VAL A 223 30.61 -11.50 -12.84
#